data_AF-A0A521WNJ0-F1
#
_entry.id   AF-A0A521WNJ0-F1
#
_cell.length_a   1.000
_cell.length_b   1.000
_cell.length_c   1.000
_cell.angle_alpha   90.00
_cell.angle_beta   90.00
_cell.angle_gamma   90.00
#
_symmetry.space_group_name_H-M   'P 1'
#
loop_
_entity.id
_entity.type
_entity.pdbx_description
1 polymer ?
#
loop_
_entity_poly.entity_id
_entity_poly.type
_entity_poly.pdbx_seq_one_letter_code
_entity_poly.pdbx_strand_id
1 'polypeptide(L)'
;MSSSSAPAASNTTHDEEREKVIVELGRTLHLEIVAEGIEREDQLVRLRRLACKPGQGFYFGMPMSPAEMDALIRADLASRAA
;
A
#
# COMPACT_ATOMS: atom_id res chain seq x y z
N MET A 1 35.79 -6.24 12.57
CA MET A 1 35.04 -4.98 12.34
C MET A 1 34.45 -5.04 10.96
N SER A 2 33.13 -5.18 10.91
CA SER A 2 32.20 -4.76 9.84
C SER A 2 30.95 -5.63 9.99
N SER A 3 29.99 -5.03 10.68
CA SER A 3 28.65 -5.48 10.99
C SER A 3 27.86 -5.84 9.73
N SER A 4 27.49 -7.11 9.59
CA SER A 4 26.41 -7.54 8.69
C SER A 4 25.11 -7.52 9.49
N SER A 5 24.39 -6.41 9.45
CA SER A 5 23.05 -6.30 10.02
C SER A 5 22.05 -7.08 9.15
N ALA A 6 21.68 -8.27 9.61
CA ALA A 6 20.48 -8.95 9.13
C ALA A 6 19.23 -8.08 9.42
N PRO A 7 18.18 -8.09 8.58
CA PRO A 7 16.98 -7.32 8.84
C PRO A 7 16.23 -7.93 10.05
N ALA A 8 15.71 -7.07 10.91
CA ALA A 8 15.04 -7.43 12.16
C ALA A 8 13.79 -8.30 11.91
N ALA A 9 13.88 -9.59 12.20
CA ALA A 9 12.82 -10.58 12.02
C ALA A 9 11.81 -10.68 13.20
N SER A 10 11.70 -9.67 14.08
CA SER A 10 10.94 -9.82 15.33
C SER A 10 9.49 -9.31 15.32
N ASN A 11 9.06 -8.50 14.34
CA ASN A 11 7.74 -7.82 14.40
C ASN A 11 6.78 -8.04 13.22
N THR A 12 7.21 -8.67 12.12
CA THR A 12 6.41 -8.73 10.88
C THR A 12 5.15 -9.59 10.97
N THR A 13 5.17 -10.64 11.81
CA THR A 13 4.05 -11.57 11.96
C THR A 13 2.83 -10.92 12.62
N HIS A 14 3.05 -10.05 13.60
CA HIS A 14 1.98 -9.38 14.32
C HIS A 14 1.29 -8.33 13.44
N ASP A 15 2.04 -7.65 12.58
CA ASP A 15 1.46 -6.66 11.67
C ASP A 15 0.60 -7.32 10.58
N GLU A 16 1.02 -8.46 10.03
CA GLU A 16 0.22 -9.22 9.07
C GLU A 16 -1.06 -9.79 9.68
N GLU A 17 -1.01 -10.34 10.90
CA GLU A 17 -2.20 -10.82 11.61
C GLU A 17 -3.20 -9.69 11.90
N ARG A 18 -2.72 -8.51 12.29
CA ARG A 18 -3.58 -7.34 12.51
C ARG A 18 -4.26 -6.88 11.22
N GLU A 19 -3.50 -6.77 10.14
CA GLU A 19 -4.04 -6.43 8.81
C GLU A 19 -5.12 -7.43 8.38
N LYS A 20 -4.84 -8.73 8.54
CA LYS A 20 -5.76 -9.80 8.20
C LYS A 20 -7.09 -9.68 8.95
N VAL A 21 -7.04 -9.46 10.28
CA VAL A 21 -8.24 -9.29 11.10
C VAL A 21 -9.10 -8.12 10.59
N ILE A 22 -8.48 -6.98 10.26
CA ILE A 22 -9.22 -5.80 9.77
C ILE A 22 -9.81 -6.05 8.38
N VAL A 23 -9.05 -6.65 7.47
CA VAL A 23 -9.54 -6.97 6.13
C VAL A 23 -10.68 -7.98 6.17
N GLU A 24 -10.58 -9.02 7.00
CA GLU A 24 -11.65 -10.00 7.18
C GLU A 24 -12.90 -9.40 7.82
N LEU A 25 -12.74 -8.50 8.79
CA LEU A 25 -13.84 -7.75 9.39
C LEU A 25 -14.55 -6.87 8.35
N GLY A 26 -13.80 -6.09 7.58
CA GLY A 26 -14.35 -5.26 6.49
C GLY A 26 -15.15 -6.08 5.48
N ARG A 27 -14.59 -7.23 5.07
CA ARG A 27 -15.25 -8.16 4.15
C ARG A 27 -16.56 -8.70 4.72
N THR A 28 -16.59 -9.03 6.02
CA THR A 28 -17.78 -9.52 6.72
C THR A 28 -18.87 -8.45 6.80
N LEU A 29 -18.47 -7.19 6.95
CA LEU A 29 -19.38 -6.04 7.02
C LEU A 29 -19.74 -5.47 5.64
N HIS A 30 -19.27 -6.08 4.54
CA HIS A 30 -19.44 -5.57 3.18
C HIS A 30 -18.90 -4.15 2.98
N LEU A 31 -17.79 -3.82 3.64
CA LEU A 31 -17.08 -2.54 3.52
C LEU A 31 -15.88 -2.66 2.58
N GLU A 32 -15.60 -1.59 1.84
CA GLU A 32 -14.34 -1.44 1.13
C GLU A 32 -13.24 -1.01 2.12
N ILE A 33 -12.13 -1.73 2.11
CA ILE A 33 -10.98 -1.44 2.98
C ILE A 33 -9.88 -0.81 2.14
N VAL A 34 -9.50 0.42 2.50
CA VAL A 34 -8.37 1.16 1.93
C VAL A 34 -7.18 1.07 2.88
N ALA A 35 -6.06 0.52 2.40
CA ALA A 35 -4.83 0.46 3.20
C ALA A 35 -4.01 1.75 3.04
N GLU A 36 -3.84 2.49 4.13
CA GLU A 36 -3.06 3.74 4.14
C GLU A 36 -1.64 3.53 4.70
N GLY A 37 -0.68 4.34 4.24
CA GLY A 37 0.70 4.32 4.74
C GLY A 37 1.60 3.27 4.08
N ILE A 38 1.33 2.90 2.83
CA ILE A 38 2.17 1.97 2.06
C ILE A 38 3.42 2.71 1.59
N GLU A 39 4.58 2.39 2.15
CA GLU A 39 5.87 3.05 1.84
C GLU A 39 6.83 2.12 1.11
N ARG A 40 6.62 0.80 1.20
CA ARG A 40 7.50 -0.22 0.63
C ARG A 40 6.73 -1.31 -0.10
N GLU A 41 7.42 -1.97 -1.04
CA GLU A 41 6.86 -3.05 -1.86
C GLU A 41 6.41 -4.27 -1.03
N ASP A 42 7.14 -4.63 0.02
CA ASP A 42 6.81 -5.77 0.89
C ASP A 42 5.47 -5.59 1.60
N GLN A 43 5.14 -4.35 2.01
CA GLN A 43 3.84 -3.99 2.57
C GLN A 43 2.72 -4.19 1.52
N LEU A 44 2.94 -3.70 0.30
CA LEU A 44 1.99 -3.86 -0.81
C LEU A 44 1.75 -5.33 -1.15
N VAL A 45 2.80 -6.15 -1.22
CA VAL A 45 2.70 -7.58 -1.52
C VAL A 45 1.84 -8.31 -0.47
N ARG A 46 2.02 -7.99 0.82
CA ARG A 46 1.19 -8.56 1.91
C ARG A 46 -0.27 -8.17 1.78
N LEU A 47 -0.56 -6.88 1.60
CA LEU A 47 -1.94 -6.38 1.46
C LEU A 47 -2.66 -6.99 0.25
N ARG A 48 -1.96 -7.18 -0.88
CA ARG A 48 -2.49 -7.89 -2.05
C ARG A 48 -2.83 -9.35 -1.77
N ARG A 49 -2.01 -10.07 -0.98
CA ARG A 49 -2.30 -11.46 -0.58
C ARG A 49 -3.57 -11.55 0.28
N LEU A 50 -3.85 -10.52 1.07
CA LEU A 50 -5.09 -10.39 1.84
C LEU A 50 -6.29 -9.93 1.00
N ALA A 51 -6.11 -9.75 -0.32
CA ALA A 51 -7.12 -9.19 -1.23
C ALA A 51 -7.59 -7.77 -0.89
N CYS A 52 -6.80 -7.01 -0.12
CA CYS A 52 -6.96 -5.57 0.02
C CYS A 52 -6.40 -4.89 -1.24
N LYS A 53 -7.28 -4.25 -2.01
CA LYS A 53 -6.95 -3.71 -3.35
C LYS A 53 -6.68 -2.20 -3.33
N PRO A 54 -7.57 -1.34 -2.81
CA PRO A 54 -7.28 0.08 -2.77
C PRO A 54 -6.27 0.37 -1.66
N GLY A 55 -5.34 1.28 -1.93
CA GLY A 55 -4.35 1.69 -0.96
C GLY A 55 -3.66 2.98 -1.36
N GLN A 56 -3.04 3.62 -0.36
CA GLN A 56 -2.30 4.87 -0.52
C GLN A 56 -1.02 4.86 0.31
N GLY A 57 -0.05 5.64 -0.13
CA GLY A 57 1.19 5.88 0.60
C GLY A 57 2.32 6.28 -0.33
N PHE A 58 3.47 6.60 0.26
CA PHE A 58 4.63 7.14 -0.47
C PHE A 58 5.22 6.18 -1.48
N TYR A 59 4.94 4.88 -1.37
CA TYR A 59 5.28 3.90 -2.39
C TYR A 59 4.62 4.21 -3.75
N PHE A 60 3.40 4.77 -3.72
CA PHE A 60 2.67 5.14 -4.94
C PHE A 60 2.93 6.59 -5.36
N GLY A 61 3.02 7.49 -4.39
CA GLY A 61 3.26 8.89 -4.64
C GLY A 61 3.25 9.70 -3.36
N MET A 62 4.03 10.77 -3.34
CA MET A 62 3.97 11.77 -2.28
C MET A 62 2.68 12.58 -2.39
N PRO A 63 2.17 13.16 -1.28
CA PRO A 63 1.13 14.18 -1.34
C PRO A 63 1.54 15.29 -2.30
N MET A 64 0.61 15.69 -3.15
CA MET A 64 0.87 16.65 -4.22
C MET A 64 -0.23 17.70 -4.26
N SER A 65 0.07 18.84 -4.87
CA SER A 65 -0.90 19.89 -5.11
C SER A 65 -1.97 19.45 -6.12
N PRO A 66 -3.15 20.08 -6.13
CA PRO A 66 -4.19 19.79 -7.12
C PRO A 66 -3.69 19.90 -8.57
N ALA A 67 -2.85 20.90 -8.86
CA ALA A 67 -2.31 21.12 -10.20
C ALA A 67 -1.38 19.98 -10.66
N GLU A 68 -0.57 19.43 -9.75
CA GLU A 68 0.29 18.27 -10.03
C GLU A 68 -0.53 17.01 -10.27
N MET A 69 -1.57 16.78 -9.46
CA MET A 69 -2.50 15.66 -9.65
C MET A 69 -3.22 15.75 -11.00
N ASP A 70 -3.72 16.94 -11.37
CA ASP A 70 -4.37 17.16 -12.68
C ASP A 70 -3.42 16.87 -13.85
N ALA A 71 -2.15 17.26 -13.73
CA ALA A 71 -1.14 16.97 -14.74
C ALA A 71 -0.87 15.46 -14.87
N LEU A 72 -0.76 14.77 -13.74
CA LEU A 72 -0.55 13.31 -13.70
C LEU A 72 -1.72 12.55 -14.33
N ILE A 73 -2.96 12.89 -13.97
CA ILE A 73 -4.16 12.26 -14.53
C ILE A 73 -4.23 12.49 -16.04
N ARG A 74 -3.97 13.71 -16.53
CA ARG A 74 -3.96 14.01 -17.97
C ARG A 74 -2.89 13.21 -18.71
N ALA A 75 -1.70 13.06 -18.13
CA ALA A 75 -0.62 12.28 -18.74
C ALA A 75 -0.96 10.78 -18.83
N ASP A 76 -1.56 10.20 -17.78
CA ASP A 76 -2.03 8.81 -17.77
C ASP A 76 -3.15 8.56 -18.78
N LEU A 77 -4.12 9.46 -18.89
CA LEU A 77 -5.19 9.34 -19.90
C LEU A 77 -4.64 9.41 -21.33
N ALA A 78 -3.66 10.27 -21.59
CA ALA A 78 -3.02 10.39 -22.89
C ALA A 78 -2.21 9.13 -23.26
N SER A 79 -1.52 8.52 -22.29
CA SER A 79 -0.70 7.31 -22.54
C SER A 79 -1.55 6.06 -22.80
N ARG A 80 -2.77 6.00 -22.27
CA ARG A 80 -3.72 4.89 -22.50
C ARG A 80 -4.49 4.97 -23.81
N ALA A 81 -4.56 6.15 -24.42
CA ALA A 81 -5.26 6.37 -25.68
C ALA A 81 -4.37 6.11 -26.91
N ALA A 82 -3.06 5.96 -26.71
CA ALA A 82 -2.06 5.60 -27.72
C ALA A 82 -1.88 4.08 -27.78
#